data_AF-A0A2V5S8E6-F1
#
_entry.id   AF-A0A2V5S8E6-F1
#
_cell.length_a   1.000
_cell.length_b   1.000
_cell.length_c   1.000
_cell.angle_alpha   90.00
_cell.angle_beta   90.00
_cell.angle_gamma   90.00
#
_symmetry.space_group_name_H-M   'P 1'
#
loop_
_entity.id
_entity.type
_entity.pdbx_description
1 polymer ?
#
loop_
_entity_poly.entity_id
_entity_poly.type
_entity_poly.pdbx_seq_one_letter_code
_entity_poly.pdbx_strand_id
1 'polypeptide(L)' 'MVNTSELVPELLEAGVHFGHQTKRWNPKMRPYI' A
#
# COMPACT_ATOMS: atom_id res chain seq x y z
N MET A 1 -1.77 -22.26 9.53
CA MET A 1 -2.36 -21.75 8.27
C MET A 1 -2.77 -20.33 8.54
N VAL A 2 -2.16 -19.35 7.87
CA VAL A 2 -2.44 -17.92 8.11
C VAL A 2 -3.85 -17.64 7.64
N ASN A 3 -4.72 -17.13 8.53
CA ASN A 3 -6.05 -16.70 8.17
C ASN A 3 -5.92 -15.44 7.29
N THR A 4 -6.38 -15.52 6.05
CA THR A 4 -6.29 -14.40 5.09
C THR A 4 -7.05 -13.16 5.56
N SER A 5 -7.96 -13.30 6.54
CA SER A 5 -8.69 -12.18 7.16
C SER A 5 -7.81 -11.17 7.88
N GLU A 6 -6.65 -11.60 8.40
CA GLU A 6 -5.77 -10.74 9.23
C GLU A 6 -4.69 -10.02 8.44
N LEU A 7 -4.43 -10.43 7.19
CA LEU A 7 -3.34 -9.88 6.37
C LEU A 7 -3.52 -8.39 6.06
N VAL A 8 -4.75 -7.95 5.79
CA VAL A 8 -5.02 -6.55 5.43
C VAL A 8 -4.78 -5.60 6.62
N PRO A 9 -5.32 -5.88 7.82
CA PRO A 9 -4.95 -5.14 9.04
C PRO A 9 -3.44 -5.10 9.30
N GLU A 10 -2.74 -6.24 9.21
CA GLU A 10 -1.29 -6.32 9.44
C GLU A 10 -0.49 -5.44 8.47
N LEU A 11 -0.87 -5.43 7.19
CA LEU A 11 -0.23 -4.59 6.17
C LEU A 11 -0.50 -3.10 6.40
N LEU A 12 -1.71 -2.75 6.87
CA LEU A 12 -2.05 -1.37 7.22
C LEU A 12 -1.24 -0.89 8.42
N GLU A 13 -1.12 -1.70 9.48
CA GLU A 13 -0.29 -1.38 10.65
C GLU A 13 1.19 -1.27 10.32
N ALA A 14 1.70 -2.12 9.40
CA ALA A 14 3.05 -2.03 8.86
C ALA A 14 3.29 -0.79 7.98
N GLY A 15 2.24 -0.04 7.62
CA GLY A 15 2.35 1.23 6.90
C GLY A 15 2.55 1.10 5.38
N VAL A 16 2.18 -0.03 4.76
CA VAL A 16 2.42 -0.24 3.31
C VAL A 16 1.61 0.69 2.40
N HIS A 17 0.57 1.34 2.95
CA HIS A 17 -0.30 2.27 2.24
C HIS A 17 0.29 3.69 2.12
N PHE A 18 1.43 3.97 2.77
CA PHE A 18 2.11 5.25 2.61
C PHE A 18 2.87 5.31 1.28
N GLY A 19 2.68 6.40 0.54
CA GLY A 19 3.32 6.65 -0.75
C GLY A 19 4.20 7.89 -0.77
N HIS A 20 4.86 8.11 -1.91
CA HIS A 20 5.60 9.34 -2.16
C HIS A 20 4.65 10.50 -2.50
N GLN A 21 5.06 11.73 -2.21
CA GLN A 21 4.34 12.95 -2.61
C GLN A 21 4.07 12.98 -4.12
N THR A 22 2.96 13.61 -4.52
CA THR A 22 2.49 13.68 -5.92
C THR A 22 3.52 14.27 -6.91
N LYS A 23 4.50 15.05 -6.43
CA LYS A 23 5.58 15.59 -7.26
C LYS A 23 6.74 14.63 -7.53
N ARG A 24 6.84 13.50 -6.80
CA ARG A 24 7.96 12.56 -6.82
C ARG A 24 7.62 11.19 -7.42
N TRP A 25 6.35 10.89 -7.64
CA TRP A 25 5.94 9.60 -8.20
C TRP A 25 5.95 9.62 -9.73
N ASN A 26 6.15 8.44 -10.33
CA ASN A 26 6.12 8.25 -11.77
C ASN A 26 4.66 8.20 -12.26
N PRO A 27 4.19 9.13 -13.13
CA PRO A 27 2.81 9.20 -13.62
C PRO A 27 2.22 7.88 -14.14
N LYS A 28 3.05 6.94 -14.61
CA LYS A 28 2.62 5.61 -15.06
C LYS A 28 2.03 4.72 -13.95
N MET A 29 2.31 5.03 -12.67
CA MET A 29 1.76 4.28 -11.53
C MET A 29 0.32 4.68 -11.15
N ARG A 30 -0.33 5.61 -11.88
CA ARG A 30 -1.65 6.17 -11.54
C ARG A 30 -2.71 5.08 -11.33
N PRO A 31 -2.72 3.98 -12.12
CA PRO A 31 -3.74 2.95 -11.94
C PRO A 31 -3.60 2.11 -10.66
N TYR A 32 -2.49 2.24 -9.92
CA TYR A 32 -2.11 1.36 -8.81
C TYR A 32 -1.91 2.08 -7.47
N ILE A 33 -1.99 3.41 -7.47
CA ILE A 33 -1.88 4.29 -6.29
C ILE A 33 -3.25 4.89 -6.04
#